data_AF-A0A2N2G4Y6-F1
#
_entry.id   AF-A0A2N2G4Y6-F1
#
_cell.length_a   1.000
_cell.length_b   1.000
_cell.length_c   1.000
_cell.angle_alpha   90.00
_cell.angle_beta   90.00
_cell.angle_gamma   90.00
#
_symmetry.space_group_name_H-M   'P 1'
#
loop_
_entity.id
_entity.type
_entity.pdbx_description
1 polymer ?
#
loop_
_entity_poly.entity_id
_entity_poly.type
_entity_poly.pdbx_seq_one_letter_code
_entity_poly.pdbx_strand_id
1 'polypeptide(L)'
;MNLHREDVFGQGNLQEVVKKSKNKIETNIDVIYKENLKQLYGEIIRYSSLAQQNMNEEEIKLVGRLKYASRKIIKSLKDVKELQKNINFYSRSKNEFIKNEYDSIREIIANTLREVEYIRKNHLDDIDRMSRIEALKHQLNSLDLIQNGKIDELIRNKKIDTTMATSLINDASFGLYICKRLIDITMILWIEDDVLIELGEENED
;
A
#
# COMPACT_ATOMS: atom_id res chain seq x y z
N MET A 1 -6.35 -4.69 -8.53
CA MET A 1 -5.75 -5.80 -7.76
C MET A 1 -6.17 -7.19 -8.26
N ASN A 2 -7.42 -7.46 -8.65
CA ASN A 2 -7.87 -8.80 -9.12
C ASN A 2 -7.42 -9.97 -8.21
N LEU A 3 -7.42 -9.74 -6.91
CA LEU A 3 -7.08 -10.74 -5.90
C LEU A 3 -8.23 -10.81 -4.92
N HIS A 4 -8.75 -12.01 -4.65
CA HIS A 4 -9.76 -12.16 -3.61
C HIS A 4 -9.11 -12.06 -2.24
N ARG A 5 -9.85 -11.52 -1.28
CA ARG A 5 -9.39 -11.34 0.10
C ARG A 5 -8.88 -12.65 0.71
N GLU A 6 -9.61 -13.73 0.47
CA GLU A 6 -9.29 -15.07 0.98
C GLU A 6 -7.96 -15.58 0.42
N ASP A 7 -7.65 -15.30 -0.85
CA ASP A 7 -6.36 -15.69 -1.45
C ASP A 7 -5.21 -14.87 -0.86
N VAL A 8 -5.43 -13.55 -0.68
CA VAL A 8 -4.43 -12.65 -0.12
C VAL A 8 -4.10 -13.01 1.31
N PHE A 9 -5.07 -13.37 2.15
CA PHE A 9 -4.81 -13.69 3.57
C PHE A 9 -4.70 -15.19 3.87
N GLY A 10 -4.82 -16.04 2.86
CA GLY A 10 -4.60 -17.49 2.98
C GLY A 10 -3.13 -17.86 3.15
N GLN A 11 -2.86 -19.14 3.37
CA GLN A 11 -1.50 -19.67 3.55
C GLN A 11 -0.77 -19.97 2.23
N GLY A 12 -1.44 -19.84 1.08
CA GLY A 12 -0.87 -20.15 -0.23
C GLY A 12 0.25 -19.19 -0.65
N ASN A 13 1.12 -19.64 -1.57
CA ASN A 13 2.17 -18.81 -2.15
C ASN A 13 1.57 -17.68 -3.01
N LEU A 14 1.86 -16.42 -2.68
CA LEU A 14 1.31 -15.26 -3.38
C LEU A 14 1.73 -15.17 -4.85
N GLN A 15 2.93 -15.62 -5.21
CA GLN A 15 3.39 -15.66 -6.60
C GLN A 15 2.47 -16.52 -7.45
N GLU A 16 2.06 -17.67 -6.92
CA GLU A 16 1.14 -18.56 -7.61
C GLU A 16 -0.27 -17.99 -7.67
N VAL A 17 -0.74 -17.44 -6.56
CA VAL A 17 -2.07 -16.81 -6.45
C VAL A 17 -2.21 -15.71 -7.49
N VAL A 18 -1.23 -14.80 -7.58
CA VAL A 18 -1.25 -13.67 -8.51
C VAL A 18 -1.29 -14.14 -9.96
N LYS A 19 -0.46 -15.14 -10.32
CA LYS A 19 -0.40 -15.72 -11.66
C LYS A 19 -1.70 -16.43 -12.07
N LYS A 20 -2.39 -17.07 -11.12
CA LYS A 20 -3.66 -17.77 -11.34
C LYS A 20 -4.84 -16.78 -11.43
N SER A 21 -4.80 -15.70 -10.67
CA SER A 21 -5.90 -14.73 -10.58
C SER A 21 -5.88 -13.69 -11.70
N LYS A 22 -6.55 -14.00 -12.81
CA LYS A 22 -6.65 -13.15 -14.02
C LYS A 22 -8.02 -12.52 -14.24
N ASN A 23 -9.02 -12.96 -13.49
CA ASN A 23 -10.39 -12.48 -13.66
C ASN A 23 -10.53 -11.08 -13.05
N LYS A 24 -11.28 -10.23 -13.76
CA LYS A 24 -11.59 -8.89 -13.27
C LYS A 24 -12.50 -9.04 -12.05
N ILE A 25 -12.10 -8.48 -10.93
CA ILE A 25 -13.00 -8.30 -9.79
C ILE A 25 -13.73 -6.98 -10.00
N GLU A 26 -15.04 -7.05 -10.17
CA GLU A 26 -15.90 -5.90 -10.43
C GLU A 26 -16.21 -5.16 -9.13
N THR A 27 -15.18 -4.53 -8.56
CA THR A 27 -15.32 -3.63 -7.42
C THR A 27 -15.23 -2.20 -7.91
N ASN A 28 -16.29 -1.41 -7.68
CA ASN A 28 -16.29 0.00 -8.00
C ASN A 28 -15.64 0.81 -6.86
N ILE A 29 -14.33 1.06 -7.00
CA ILE A 29 -13.55 1.83 -6.01
C ILE A 29 -14.07 3.27 -5.88
N ASP A 30 -14.62 3.86 -6.95
CA ASP A 30 -15.20 5.20 -6.89
C ASP A 30 -16.43 5.27 -5.99
N VAL A 31 -17.27 4.23 -6.02
CA VAL A 31 -18.43 4.09 -5.13
C VAL A 31 -17.97 3.96 -3.69
N ILE A 32 -17.05 3.03 -3.40
CA ILE A 32 -16.48 2.84 -2.04
C ILE A 32 -15.87 4.15 -1.52
N TYR A 33 -15.15 4.88 -2.38
CA TYR A 33 -14.57 6.17 -2.03
C TYR A 33 -15.64 7.21 -1.69
N LYS A 34 -16.61 7.43 -2.60
CA LYS A 34 -17.58 8.52 -2.48
C LYS A 34 -18.61 8.28 -1.39
N GLU A 35 -19.11 7.07 -1.29
CA GLU A 35 -20.25 6.73 -0.42
C GLU A 35 -19.82 6.40 1.00
N ASN A 36 -18.62 5.84 1.19
CA ASN A 36 -18.17 5.38 2.51
C ASN A 36 -16.98 6.20 3.03
N LEU A 37 -15.82 6.08 2.37
CA LEU A 37 -14.56 6.53 2.94
C LEU A 37 -14.41 8.05 2.98
N LYS A 38 -14.91 8.77 1.97
CA LYS A 38 -14.87 10.24 1.94
C LYS A 38 -15.71 10.85 3.06
N GLN A 39 -16.88 10.28 3.34
CA GLN A 39 -17.75 10.74 4.42
C GLN A 39 -17.10 10.50 5.78
N LEU A 40 -16.64 9.27 6.03
CA LEU A 40 -15.94 8.92 7.27
C LEU A 40 -14.70 9.80 7.52
N TYR A 41 -13.88 10.00 6.49
CA TYR A 41 -12.74 10.91 6.58
C TYR A 41 -13.17 12.34 6.93
N GLY A 42 -14.24 12.86 6.29
CA GLY A 42 -14.79 14.16 6.60
C GLY A 42 -15.22 14.30 8.07
N GLU A 43 -15.91 13.28 8.59
CA GLU A 43 -16.34 13.24 9.99
C GLU A 43 -15.14 13.15 10.95
N ILE A 44 -14.13 12.32 10.67
CA ILE A 44 -12.89 12.26 11.48
C ILE A 44 -12.23 13.64 11.57
N ILE A 45 -12.09 14.34 10.45
CA ILE A 45 -11.50 15.69 10.42
C ILE A 45 -12.37 16.69 11.21
N ARG A 46 -13.70 16.64 11.02
CA ARG A 46 -14.63 17.54 11.70
C ARG A 46 -14.59 17.34 13.22
N TYR A 47 -14.79 16.10 13.70
CA TYR A 47 -14.83 15.81 15.13
C TYR A 47 -13.50 16.09 15.81
N SER A 48 -12.38 15.71 15.19
CA SER A 48 -11.06 16.03 15.73
C SER A 48 -10.83 17.53 15.88
N SER A 49 -11.22 18.33 14.89
CA SER A 49 -11.07 19.79 14.95
C SER A 49 -12.00 20.46 15.97
N LEU A 50 -13.21 19.93 16.18
CA LEU A 50 -14.12 20.45 17.21
C LEU A 50 -13.63 20.12 18.63
N ALA A 51 -13.10 18.91 18.83
CA ALA A 51 -12.66 18.46 20.15
C ALA A 51 -11.29 19.04 20.56
N GLN A 52 -10.48 19.50 19.60
CA GLN A 52 -9.11 19.98 19.81
C GLN A 52 -8.97 21.06 20.90
N GLN A 53 -9.97 21.93 21.09
CA GLN A 53 -9.90 23.00 22.08
C GLN A 53 -9.88 22.51 23.54
N ASN A 54 -10.29 21.27 23.79
CA ASN A 54 -10.37 20.67 25.12
C ASN A 54 -9.32 19.59 25.34
N MET A 55 -8.38 19.42 24.41
CA MET A 55 -7.34 18.40 24.46
C MET A 55 -6.05 18.94 25.09
N ASN A 56 -5.35 18.10 25.84
CA ASN A 56 -3.97 18.34 26.23
C ASN A 56 -3.00 18.09 25.05
N GLU A 57 -1.70 18.36 25.24
CA GLU A 57 -0.70 18.24 24.17
C GLU A 57 -0.57 16.80 23.64
N GLU A 58 -0.60 15.80 24.51
CA GLU A 58 -0.51 14.37 24.14
C GLU A 58 -1.72 13.94 23.30
N GLU A 59 -2.92 14.34 23.71
CA GLU A 59 -4.17 14.08 22.98
C GLU A 59 -4.18 14.77 21.61
N ILE A 60 -3.70 16.02 21.52
CA ILE A 60 -3.57 16.74 20.24
C ILE A 60 -2.61 15.99 19.31
N LYS A 61 -1.47 15.52 19.82
CA LYS A 61 -0.48 14.76 19.04
C LYS A 61 -1.07 13.45 18.52
N LEU A 62 -1.70 12.67 19.40
CA LEU A 62 -2.37 11.41 19.03
C LEU A 62 -3.43 11.62 17.95
N VAL A 63 -4.34 12.59 18.17
CA VAL A 63 -5.38 12.92 17.20
C VAL A 63 -4.79 13.42 15.88
N GLY A 64 -3.71 14.19 15.92
CA GLY A 64 -2.93 14.59 14.76
C GLY A 64 -2.46 13.39 13.92
N ARG A 65 -1.85 12.39 14.57
CA ARG A 65 -1.42 11.15 13.91
C ARG A 65 -2.59 10.37 13.31
N LEU A 66 -3.71 10.26 14.02
CA LEU A 66 -4.92 9.58 13.51
C LEU A 66 -5.51 10.29 12.27
N LYS A 67 -5.51 11.63 12.23
CA LYS A 67 -5.90 12.40 11.04
C LYS A 67 -4.94 12.14 9.89
N TYR A 68 -3.64 12.06 10.17
CA TYR A 68 -2.61 11.77 9.18
C TYR A 68 -2.79 10.37 8.57
N ALA A 69 -2.98 9.33 9.39
CA ALA A 69 -3.31 7.98 8.94
C ALA A 69 -4.58 7.96 8.08
N SER A 70 -5.63 8.66 8.52
CA SER A 70 -6.90 8.77 7.77
C SER A 70 -6.68 9.39 6.37
N ARG A 71 -5.83 10.42 6.26
CA ARG A 71 -5.45 11.01 4.96
C ARG A 71 -4.67 10.02 4.10
N LYS A 72 -3.75 9.23 4.68
CA LYS A 72 -2.99 8.20 3.97
C LYS A 72 -3.89 7.09 3.43
N ILE A 73 -4.95 6.68 4.16
CA ILE A 73 -5.96 5.72 3.69
C ILE A 73 -6.62 6.24 2.41
N ILE A 74 -7.09 7.50 2.43
CA ILE A 74 -7.75 8.12 1.27
C ILE A 74 -6.81 8.22 0.07
N LYS A 75 -5.55 8.62 0.28
CA LYS A 75 -4.56 8.68 -0.80
C LYS A 75 -4.28 7.28 -1.37
N SER A 76 -4.13 6.27 -0.51
CA SER A 76 -3.91 4.87 -0.93
C SER A 76 -5.03 4.35 -1.80
N LEU A 77 -6.28 4.65 -1.45
CA LEU A 77 -7.44 4.24 -2.25
C LEU A 77 -7.43 4.85 -3.67
N LYS A 78 -7.02 6.12 -3.80
CA LYS A 78 -6.91 6.78 -5.11
C LYS A 78 -5.84 6.12 -5.98
N ASP A 79 -4.68 5.80 -5.41
CA ASP A 79 -3.62 5.15 -6.16
C ASP A 79 -4.01 3.71 -6.53
N VAL A 80 -4.73 2.98 -5.66
CA VAL A 80 -5.30 1.66 -6.00
C VAL A 80 -6.27 1.77 -7.17
N LYS A 81 -7.09 2.83 -7.23
CA LYS A 81 -8.01 3.08 -8.35
C LYS A 81 -7.26 3.22 -9.67
N GLU A 82 -6.25 4.09 -9.72
CA GLU A 82 -5.46 4.31 -10.94
C GLU A 82 -4.75 3.01 -11.35
N LEU A 83 -4.09 2.34 -10.40
CA LEU A 83 -3.38 1.09 -10.63
C LEU A 83 -4.31 -0.05 -11.10
N GLN A 84 -5.55 -0.13 -10.57
CA GLN A 84 -6.50 -1.18 -10.94
C GLN A 84 -6.84 -1.16 -12.43
N LYS A 85 -6.93 0.03 -13.04
CA LYS A 85 -7.23 0.17 -14.47
C LYS A 85 -6.18 -0.56 -15.32
N ASN A 86 -4.91 -0.32 -15.05
CA ASN A 86 -3.80 -0.88 -15.81
C ASN A 86 -3.56 -2.35 -15.45
N ILE A 87 -3.72 -2.77 -14.19
CA ILE A 87 -3.73 -4.19 -13.82
C ILE A 87 -4.77 -4.97 -14.65
N ASN A 88 -6.00 -4.44 -14.76
CA ASN A 88 -7.07 -5.09 -15.52
C ASN A 88 -6.74 -5.22 -17.01
N PHE A 89 -6.03 -4.24 -17.56
CA PHE A 89 -5.61 -4.23 -18.95
C PHE A 89 -4.44 -5.20 -19.19
N TYR A 90 -3.33 -5.03 -18.46
CA TYR A 90 -2.09 -5.76 -18.70
C TYR A 90 -2.09 -7.20 -18.20
N SER A 91 -2.92 -7.57 -17.22
CA SER A 91 -3.12 -8.98 -16.81
C SER A 91 -3.62 -9.89 -17.95
N ARG A 92 -4.18 -9.29 -19.00
CA ARG A 92 -4.66 -9.97 -20.22
C ARG A 92 -3.81 -9.68 -21.45
N SER A 93 -2.69 -8.98 -21.27
CA SER A 93 -1.75 -8.67 -22.37
C SER A 93 -1.16 -9.96 -22.95
N LYS A 94 -0.92 -9.96 -24.27
CA LYS A 94 -0.15 -11.01 -24.95
C LYS A 94 1.36 -10.89 -24.68
N ASN A 95 1.81 -9.73 -24.22
CA ASN A 95 3.19 -9.51 -23.86
C ASN A 95 3.42 -10.03 -22.43
N GLU A 96 4.09 -11.17 -22.31
CA GLU A 96 4.36 -11.81 -21.01
C GLU A 96 5.32 -10.98 -20.14
N PHE A 97 6.18 -10.14 -20.71
CA PHE A 97 7.10 -9.29 -19.94
C PHE A 97 6.33 -8.26 -19.12
N ILE A 98 5.47 -7.45 -19.75
CA ILE A 98 4.67 -6.45 -19.03
C ILE A 98 3.73 -7.09 -18.01
N LYS A 99 3.16 -8.26 -18.36
CA LYS A 99 2.28 -9.00 -17.47
C LYS A 99 2.99 -9.46 -16.19
N ASN A 100 4.21 -9.98 -16.31
CA ASN A 100 5.02 -10.39 -15.15
C ASN A 100 5.37 -9.20 -14.24
N GLU A 101 5.58 -8.01 -14.80
CA GLU A 101 5.83 -6.81 -14.00
C GLU A 101 4.58 -6.37 -13.21
N TYR A 102 3.39 -6.41 -13.82
CA TYR A 102 2.15 -6.14 -13.08
C TYR A 102 1.81 -7.21 -12.04
N ASP A 103 2.14 -8.48 -12.31
CA ASP A 103 2.03 -9.53 -11.30
C ASP A 103 3.00 -9.28 -10.13
N SER A 104 4.22 -8.81 -10.40
CA SER A 104 5.18 -8.43 -9.35
C SER A 104 4.64 -7.28 -8.49
N ILE A 105 4.04 -6.24 -9.10
CA ILE A 105 3.41 -5.13 -8.34
C ILE A 105 2.29 -5.66 -7.43
N ARG A 106 1.44 -6.55 -7.94
CA ARG A 106 0.34 -7.15 -7.16
C ARG A 106 0.84 -7.99 -6.00
N GLU A 107 1.92 -8.73 -6.21
CA GLU A 107 2.57 -9.55 -5.19
C GLU A 107 3.13 -8.69 -4.06
N ILE A 108 3.84 -7.60 -4.38
CA ILE A 108 4.41 -6.67 -3.37
C ILE A 108 3.30 -6.09 -2.48
N ILE A 109 2.20 -5.65 -3.09
CA ILE A 109 1.04 -5.13 -2.34
C ILE A 109 0.41 -6.23 -1.48
N ALA A 110 0.27 -7.44 -2.00
CA ALA A 110 -0.32 -8.56 -1.26
C ALA A 110 0.56 -9.00 -0.08
N ASN A 111 1.88 -9.07 -0.26
CA ASN A 111 2.84 -9.36 0.81
C ASN A 111 2.76 -8.29 1.91
N THR A 112 2.74 -7.01 1.52
CA THR A 112 2.58 -5.90 2.46
C THR A 112 1.29 -6.06 3.28
N LEU A 113 0.15 -6.35 2.62
CA LEU A 113 -1.12 -6.57 3.31
C LEU A 113 -1.07 -7.76 4.29
N ARG A 114 -0.37 -8.85 3.94
CA ARG A 114 -0.18 -9.99 4.85
C ARG A 114 0.59 -9.61 6.11
N GLU A 115 1.70 -8.88 5.97
CA GLU A 115 2.49 -8.44 7.11
C GLU A 115 1.71 -7.46 8.00
N VAL A 116 0.98 -6.52 7.38
CA VAL A 116 0.06 -5.63 8.11
C VAL A 116 -0.98 -6.41 8.91
N GLU A 117 -1.61 -7.41 8.29
CA GLU A 117 -2.59 -8.26 8.96
C GLU A 117 -1.96 -9.12 10.06
N TYR A 118 -0.72 -9.58 9.87
CA TYR A 118 0.05 -10.31 10.88
C TYR A 118 0.32 -9.43 12.10
N ILE A 119 0.83 -8.21 11.91
CA ILE A 119 1.08 -7.24 12.98
C ILE A 119 -0.20 -6.93 13.76
N ARG A 120 -1.32 -6.77 13.04
CA ARG A 120 -2.62 -6.46 13.64
C ARG A 120 -3.21 -7.60 14.47
N LYS A 121 -3.06 -8.85 14.03
CA LYS A 121 -3.72 -10.01 14.64
C LYS A 121 -2.92 -10.69 15.75
N ASN A 122 -1.59 -10.61 15.70
CA ASN A 122 -0.75 -11.28 16.66
C ASN A 122 -0.47 -10.37 17.86
N HIS A 123 -0.42 -10.97 19.05
CA HIS A 123 -0.07 -10.29 20.29
C HIS A 123 1.45 -10.08 20.35
N LEU A 124 1.94 -9.11 19.59
CA LEU A 124 3.33 -8.64 19.59
C LEU A 124 3.46 -7.44 20.53
N ASP A 125 4.65 -7.26 21.12
CA ASP A 125 5.02 -5.99 21.75
C ASP A 125 5.46 -4.95 20.71
N ASP A 126 5.63 -3.70 21.14
CA ASP A 126 5.94 -2.60 20.22
C ASP A 126 7.33 -2.71 19.58
N ILE A 127 8.30 -3.35 20.26
CA ILE A 127 9.64 -3.57 19.70
C ILE A 127 9.56 -4.57 18.55
N ASP A 128 8.85 -5.68 18.74
CA ASP A 128 8.62 -6.70 17.72
C ASP A 128 7.83 -6.15 16.53
N ARG A 129 6.80 -5.32 16.79
CA ARG A 129 6.04 -4.63 15.73
C ARG A 129 6.93 -3.70 14.94
N MET A 130 7.71 -2.86 15.62
CA MET A 130 8.62 -1.92 14.98
C MET A 130 9.68 -2.63 14.14
N SER A 131 10.30 -3.68 14.68
CA SER A 131 11.30 -4.46 13.95
C SER A 131 10.77 -5.00 12.62
N ARG A 132 9.53 -5.51 12.62
CA ARG A 132 8.86 -5.98 11.40
C ARG A 132 8.54 -4.85 10.42
N ILE A 133 8.06 -3.71 10.93
CA ILE A 133 7.79 -2.51 10.14
C ILE A 133 9.07 -2.05 9.43
N GLU A 134 10.19 -1.93 10.14
CA GLU A 134 11.46 -1.50 9.57
C GLU A 134 12.01 -2.52 8.57
N ALA A 135 11.91 -3.82 8.86
CA ALA A 135 12.26 -4.86 7.90
C ALA A 135 11.46 -4.73 6.58
N LEU A 136 10.16 -4.44 6.69
CA LEU A 136 9.30 -4.26 5.53
C LEU A 136 9.62 -2.97 4.76
N LYS A 137 9.92 -1.86 5.44
CA LYS A 137 10.40 -0.62 4.81
C LYS A 137 11.70 -0.85 4.03
N HIS A 138 12.69 -1.52 4.64
CA HIS A 138 13.95 -1.85 3.98
C HIS A 138 13.74 -2.73 2.75
N GLN A 139 12.89 -3.75 2.83
CA GLN A 139 12.53 -4.59 1.70
C GLN A 139 11.93 -3.78 0.55
N LEU A 140 10.97 -2.89 0.82
CA LEU A 140 10.36 -2.04 -0.21
C LEU A 140 11.36 -1.10 -0.88
N ASN A 141 12.26 -0.49 -0.11
CA ASN A 141 13.30 0.38 -0.67
C ASN A 141 14.28 -0.39 -1.57
N SER A 142 14.63 -1.63 -1.20
CA SER A 142 15.44 -2.49 -2.07
C SER A 142 14.72 -2.86 -3.36
N LEU A 143 13.41 -3.10 -3.30
CA LEU A 143 12.59 -3.48 -4.45
C LEU A 143 12.46 -2.34 -5.45
N ASP A 144 12.32 -1.10 -4.97
CA ASP A 144 12.26 0.11 -5.81
C ASP A 144 13.50 0.24 -6.71
N LEU A 145 14.70 0.12 -6.11
CA LEU A 145 15.97 0.17 -6.85
C LEU A 145 16.07 -0.95 -7.90
N ILE A 146 15.71 -2.18 -7.52
CA ILE A 146 15.74 -3.33 -8.43
C ILE A 146 14.73 -3.15 -9.57
N GLN A 147 13.53 -2.65 -9.29
CA GLN A 147 12.46 -2.48 -10.26
C GLN A 147 12.82 -1.45 -11.32
N ASN A 148 13.42 -0.32 -10.94
CA ASN A 148 13.89 0.70 -11.89
C ASN A 148 14.93 0.13 -12.86
N GLY A 149 15.90 -0.64 -12.37
CA GLY A 149 16.90 -1.30 -13.21
C GLY A 149 16.30 -2.32 -14.19
N LYS A 150 15.29 -3.08 -13.76
CA LYS A 150 14.56 -4.05 -14.60
C LYS A 150 13.78 -3.37 -15.71
N ILE A 151 13.07 -2.28 -15.40
CA ILE A 151 12.28 -1.54 -16.39
C ILE A 151 13.19 -0.99 -17.50
N ASP A 152 14.34 -0.42 -17.13
CA ASP A 152 15.34 0.05 -18.10
C ASP A 152 15.85 -1.06 -19.01
N GLU A 153 16.07 -2.27 -18.46
CA GLU A 153 16.48 -3.43 -19.24
C GLU A 153 15.40 -3.85 -20.25
N LEU A 154 14.14 -3.88 -19.83
CA LEU A 154 13.01 -4.21 -20.71
C LEU A 154 12.88 -3.22 -21.87
N ILE A 155 13.12 -1.92 -21.61
CA ILE A 155 13.15 -0.87 -22.64
C ILE A 155 14.30 -1.10 -23.62
N ARG A 156 15.55 -1.23 -23.11
CA ARG A 156 16.74 -1.42 -23.95
C ARG A 156 16.63 -2.64 -24.86
N ASN A 157 16.08 -3.72 -24.32
CA ASN A 157 15.90 -4.99 -25.04
C ASN A 157 14.62 -5.04 -25.89
N LYS A 158 13.90 -3.92 -26.03
CA LYS A 158 12.65 -3.80 -26.81
C LYS A 158 11.60 -4.84 -26.43
N LYS A 159 11.55 -5.22 -25.15
CA LYS A 159 10.59 -6.19 -24.61
C LYS A 159 9.24 -5.55 -24.31
N ILE A 160 9.22 -4.25 -24.07
CA ILE A 160 8.03 -3.42 -23.90
C ILE A 160 8.15 -2.18 -24.79
N ASP A 161 7.03 -1.63 -25.23
CA ASP A 161 7.02 -0.36 -25.96
C ASP A 161 7.02 0.85 -25.00
N THR A 162 7.19 2.05 -25.56
CA THR A 162 7.25 3.29 -24.80
C THR A 162 5.97 3.55 -23.99
N THR A 163 4.79 3.19 -24.51
CA THR A 163 3.52 3.39 -23.81
C THR A 163 3.39 2.44 -22.62
N MET A 164 3.80 1.18 -22.80
CA MET A 164 3.90 0.20 -21.72
C MET A 164 4.88 0.64 -20.65
N ALA A 165 6.06 1.11 -21.05
CA ALA A 165 7.10 1.57 -20.12
C ALA A 165 6.62 2.73 -19.24
N THR A 166 6.07 3.79 -19.84
CA THR A 166 5.55 4.94 -19.07
C THR A 166 4.42 4.55 -18.13
N SER A 167 3.53 3.64 -18.56
CA SER A 167 2.46 3.10 -17.70
C SER A 167 3.05 2.34 -16.51
N LEU A 168 4.03 1.47 -16.79
CA LEU A 168 4.65 0.61 -15.79
C LEU A 168 5.41 1.42 -14.73
N ILE A 169 6.17 2.44 -15.12
CA ILE A 169 6.93 3.30 -14.18
C ILE A 169 5.97 3.98 -13.20
N ASN A 170 4.87 4.56 -13.71
CA ASN A 170 3.88 5.22 -12.87
C ASN A 170 3.18 4.22 -11.93
N ASP A 171 2.80 3.06 -12.44
CA ASP A 171 2.08 2.05 -11.68
C ASP A 171 2.96 1.34 -10.64
N ALA A 172 4.24 1.13 -10.94
CA ALA A 172 5.22 0.66 -9.98
C ALA A 172 5.33 1.65 -8.81
N SER A 173 5.43 2.95 -9.12
CA SER A 173 5.44 4.01 -8.11
C SER A 173 4.17 4.01 -7.26
N PHE A 174 2.98 3.88 -7.88
CA PHE A 174 1.72 3.76 -7.15
C PHE A 174 1.71 2.54 -6.23
N GLY A 175 2.18 1.38 -6.70
CA GLY A 175 2.33 0.17 -5.90
C GLY A 175 3.18 0.41 -4.65
N LEU A 176 4.35 1.01 -4.81
CA LEU A 176 5.25 1.35 -3.71
C LEU A 176 4.63 2.36 -2.75
N TYR A 177 3.98 3.43 -3.25
CA TYR A 177 3.31 4.42 -2.40
C TYR A 177 2.13 3.84 -1.61
N ILE A 178 1.39 2.89 -2.19
CA ILE A 178 0.37 2.15 -1.44
C ILE A 178 1.03 1.39 -0.30
N CYS A 179 2.11 0.65 -0.57
CA CYS A 179 2.77 -0.16 0.45
C CYS A 179 3.38 0.69 1.57
N LYS A 180 4.13 1.75 1.24
CA LYS A 180 4.69 2.70 2.21
C LYS A 180 3.59 3.27 3.11
N ARG A 181 2.52 3.81 2.53
CA ARG A 181 1.41 4.36 3.32
C ARG A 181 0.72 3.32 4.21
N LEU A 182 0.58 2.07 3.76
CA LEU A 182 0.03 1.00 4.59
C LEU A 182 0.93 0.74 5.81
N ILE A 183 2.25 0.76 5.64
CA ILE A 183 3.22 0.61 6.73
C ILE A 183 3.12 1.77 7.72
N ASP A 184 3.03 3.01 7.24
CA ASP A 184 2.95 4.16 8.13
C ASP A 184 1.64 4.15 8.93
N ILE A 185 0.53 3.77 8.27
CA ILE A 185 -0.75 3.55 8.95
C ILE A 185 -0.61 2.44 10.01
N THR A 186 0.17 1.39 9.71
CA THR A 186 0.41 0.27 10.62
C THR A 186 1.13 0.71 11.88
N MET A 187 2.19 1.51 11.70
CA MET A 187 2.94 2.12 12.78
C MET A 187 2.04 3.00 13.66
N ILE A 188 1.28 3.91 13.04
CA ILE A 188 0.40 4.85 13.76
C ILE A 188 -0.70 4.15 14.56
N LEU A 189 -1.23 3.02 14.06
CA LEU A 189 -2.39 2.36 14.66
C LEU A 189 -2.03 1.29 15.70
N TRP A 190 -0.84 0.70 15.63
CA TRP A 190 -0.51 -0.48 16.42
C TRP A 190 0.79 -0.37 17.22
N ILE A 191 1.47 0.78 17.21
CA ILE A 191 2.53 1.09 18.16
C ILE A 191 1.99 2.14 19.13
N GLU A 192 2.18 1.91 20.43
CA GLU A 192 1.73 2.80 21.49
C GLU A 192 2.88 3.70 21.99
N ASP A 193 4.12 3.21 21.93
CA ASP A 193 5.31 3.98 22.32
C ASP A 193 5.59 5.12 21.34
N ASP A 194 5.40 6.35 21.83
CA ASP A 194 5.62 7.59 21.10
C ASP A 194 7.05 7.79 20.61
N VAL A 195 8.06 7.34 21.38
CA VAL A 195 9.47 7.46 21.01
C VAL A 195 9.79 6.50 19.87
N LEU A 196 9.24 5.29 19.91
CA LEU A 196 9.38 4.35 18.79
C LEU A 196 8.75 4.92 17.52
N ILE A 197 7.55 5.50 17.60
CA ILE A 197 6.91 6.14 16.44
C ILE A 197 7.80 7.24 15.85
N GLU A 198 8.35 8.13 16.68
CA GLU A 198 9.23 9.22 16.23
C GLU A 198 10.49 8.69 15.53
N LEU A 199 11.17 7.71 16.13
CA LEU A 199 12.33 7.05 15.53
C LEU A 199 12.00 6.38 14.18
N GLY A 200 10.79 5.83 14.05
CA GLY A 200 10.32 5.23 12.81
C GLY A 200 9.99 6.25 11.71
N GLU A 201 9.61 7.48 12.07
CA GLU A 201 9.32 8.58 11.14
C GLU A 201 10.60 9.28 10.66
N GLU A 202 11.63 9.45 11.51
CA GLU A 202 12.90 10.10 11.16
C GLU A 202 13.71 9.35 10.09
N ASN A 203 13.48 8.05 9.91
CA ASN A 203 14.14 7.23 8.88
C ASN A 203 13.54 7.41 7.45
N GLU A 204 12.58 8.33 7.27
CA GLU A 204 11.94 8.60 5.97
C GLU A 204 12.54 9.78 5.17
N ASP A 205 13.40 10.61 5.78
CA ASP A 205 14.10 11.76 5.16
C ASP A 205 15.52 11.41 4.67
#